data_AF-A0A9J9BCZ9-F1
#
_entry.id   AF-A0A9J9BCZ9-F1
#
_cell.length_a   1.000
_cell.length_b   1.000
_cell.length_c   1.000
_cell.angle_alpha   90.00
_cell.angle_beta   90.00
_cell.angle_gamma   90.00
#
_symmetry.space_group_name_H-M   'P 1'
#
loop_
_entity.id
_entity.type
_entity.pdbx_description
1 polymer ?
#
loop_
_entity_poly.entity_id
_entity_poly.type
_entity_poly.pdbx_seq_one_letter_code
_entity_poly.pdbx_strand_id
1 'polypeptide(L)'
;MGYDTSLKVALKNISNWIATKSLYYSPERKKYLYGFYAGLGNFDVYELPDEYQCLISNSNLKGSELHAVVLSTLPIEHTTTDEMKAYETSIRCVFSAKLYGYKHSWSLQSAIKFASLHHANQKRKSTGEPYVNHLIEVVQLIQRYESSSDENTMIAAALHDILEDTEVTSIGLKYLFGSEVSKIVQELTCNSANNSDNKKIALLNQIAIGSKAAQSIKLADVISNVSSIPSQWSLERKLAYIDWCKKVAKVCSSSSKRLYDQFNLKVQLVETAVNDE
;
A
#
# COMPACT_ATOMS: atom_id res chain seq x y z
N MET A 1 -23.89 -7.86 0.65
CA MET A 1 -23.76 -8.74 -0.54
C MET A 1 -23.60 -8.01 -1.87
N GLY A 2 -23.78 -6.68 -1.98
CA GLY A 2 -23.66 -5.95 -3.26
C GLY A 2 -22.24 -5.65 -3.76
N TYR A 3 -21.25 -5.51 -2.88
CA TYR A 3 -19.87 -5.13 -3.27
C TYR A 3 -19.12 -6.22 -4.04
N ASP A 4 -19.39 -7.51 -3.79
CA ASP A 4 -18.66 -8.62 -4.42
C ASP A 4 -18.99 -8.74 -5.93
N THR A 5 -20.23 -8.43 -6.33
CA THR A 5 -20.65 -8.45 -7.74
C THR A 5 -20.07 -7.27 -8.52
N SER A 6 -20.14 -6.05 -7.97
CA SER A 6 -19.57 -4.86 -8.62
C SER A 6 -18.06 -4.96 -8.83
N LEU A 7 -17.36 -5.56 -7.85
CA LEU A 7 -15.92 -5.76 -7.89
C LEU A 7 -15.50 -6.80 -8.94
N LYS A 8 -16.16 -7.97 -8.98
CA LYS A 8 -15.92 -8.99 -10.03
C LYS A 8 -16.14 -8.43 -11.43
N VAL A 9 -17.15 -7.58 -11.59
CA VAL A 9 -17.42 -6.86 -12.83
C VAL A 9 -16.30 -5.86 -13.14
N ALA A 10 -15.86 -5.06 -12.17
CA ALA A 10 -14.76 -4.11 -12.34
C ALA A 10 -13.47 -4.81 -12.81
N LEU A 11 -13.14 -5.97 -12.25
CA LEU A 11 -11.94 -6.73 -12.62
C LEU A 11 -12.02 -7.35 -14.00
N LYS A 12 -13.18 -7.91 -14.34
CA LYS A 12 -13.45 -8.39 -15.69
C LYS A 12 -13.30 -7.25 -16.69
N ASN A 13 -13.80 -6.06 -16.35
CA ASN A 13 -13.68 -4.88 -17.19
C ASN A 13 -12.23 -4.41 -17.30
N ILE A 14 -11.47 -4.32 -16.20
CA ILE A 14 -10.04 -3.95 -16.22
C ILE A 14 -9.24 -4.93 -17.06
N SER A 15 -9.42 -6.24 -16.84
CA SER A 15 -8.78 -7.28 -17.64
C SER A 15 -9.13 -7.16 -19.13
N ASN A 16 -10.41 -6.89 -19.43
CA ASN A 16 -10.87 -6.66 -20.79
C ASN A 16 -10.23 -5.41 -21.40
N TRP A 17 -10.21 -4.28 -20.68
CA TRP A 17 -9.59 -3.03 -21.16
C TRP A 17 -8.09 -3.19 -21.39
N ILE A 18 -7.40 -4.01 -20.59
CA ILE A 18 -6.00 -4.37 -20.85
C ILE A 18 -5.90 -5.19 -22.14
N ALA A 19 -6.72 -6.23 -22.29
CA ALA A 19 -6.71 -7.11 -23.46
C ALA A 19 -7.05 -6.37 -24.75
N THR A 20 -8.00 -5.44 -24.70
CA THR A 20 -8.42 -4.61 -25.84
C THR A 20 -7.56 -3.37 -26.04
N LYS A 21 -6.55 -3.15 -25.19
CA LYS A 21 -5.70 -1.94 -25.18
C LYS A 21 -6.50 -0.63 -25.04
N SER A 22 -7.59 -0.70 -24.27
CA SER A 22 -8.51 0.40 -23.96
C SER A 22 -8.29 0.98 -22.57
N LEU A 23 -7.25 0.53 -21.85
CA LEU A 23 -6.80 1.07 -20.57
C LEU A 23 -5.53 1.90 -20.75
N TYR A 24 -5.53 3.08 -20.14
CA TYR A 24 -4.58 4.16 -20.36
C TYR A 24 -4.09 4.70 -19.00
N TYR A 25 -2.87 5.23 -18.94
CA TYR A 25 -2.36 5.93 -17.75
C TYR A 25 -2.07 7.39 -18.11
N SER A 26 -2.60 8.33 -17.33
CA SER A 26 -2.31 9.76 -17.46
C SER A 26 -1.18 10.15 -16.50
N PRO A 27 0.03 10.49 -16.99
CA PRO A 27 1.12 10.93 -16.13
C PRO A 27 0.82 12.25 -15.41
N GLU A 28 0.05 13.13 -16.06
CA GLU A 28 -0.36 14.43 -15.51
C GLU A 28 -1.32 14.27 -14.32
N ARG A 29 -2.36 13.43 -14.49
CA ARG A 29 -3.34 13.17 -13.42
C ARG A 29 -2.86 12.14 -12.40
N LYS A 30 -1.82 11.38 -12.74
CA LYS A 30 -1.38 10.16 -12.04
C LYS A 30 -2.49 9.12 -11.90
N LYS A 31 -3.45 9.09 -12.83
CA LYS A 31 -4.63 8.20 -12.80
C LYS A 31 -4.71 7.29 -14.02
N TYR A 32 -5.35 6.13 -13.84
CA TYR A 32 -5.74 5.29 -14.97
C TYR A 32 -7.06 5.74 -15.57
N LEU A 33 -7.14 5.71 -16.89
CA LEU A 33 -8.31 6.06 -17.67
C LEU A 33 -8.70 4.86 -18.52
N TYR A 34 -9.97 4.67 -18.79
CA TYR A 34 -10.44 3.69 -19.77
C TYR A 34 -11.38 4.37 -20.76
N GLY A 35 -11.36 3.93 -22.02
CA GLY A 35 -12.21 4.55 -23.03
C GLY A 35 -12.61 3.61 -24.14
N PHE A 36 -13.75 3.90 -24.77
CA PHE A 36 -14.32 3.08 -25.83
C PHE A 36 -14.41 3.87 -27.12
N TYR A 37 -14.22 3.19 -28.24
CA TYR A 37 -14.51 3.74 -29.56
C TYR A 37 -16.02 3.66 -29.80
N ALA A 38 -16.70 4.80 -29.81
CA ALA A 38 -18.16 4.86 -29.94
C ALA A 38 -18.66 4.80 -31.40
N GLY A 39 -17.76 4.63 -32.39
CA GLY A 39 -18.08 4.85 -33.79
C GLY A 39 -18.22 6.35 -34.11
N LEU A 40 -18.12 6.72 -35.39
CA LEU A 40 -18.17 8.11 -35.88
C LEU A 40 -17.02 9.02 -35.39
N GLY A 41 -15.89 8.47 -34.93
CA GLY A 41 -14.73 9.26 -34.48
C GLY A 41 -14.82 9.80 -33.05
N ASN A 42 -15.89 9.48 -32.31
CA ASN A 42 -16.04 9.86 -30.91
C ASN A 42 -15.33 8.85 -29.99
N PHE A 43 -14.60 9.38 -29.00
CA PHE A 43 -13.95 8.62 -27.94
C PHE A 43 -14.40 9.17 -26.59
N ASP A 44 -15.08 8.32 -25.82
CA ASP A 44 -15.38 8.60 -24.42
C ASP A 44 -14.28 8.02 -23.55
N VAL A 45 -13.72 8.85 -22.66
CA VAL A 45 -12.68 8.47 -21.71
C VAL A 45 -13.17 8.74 -20.30
N TYR A 46 -13.08 7.72 -19.45
CA TYR A 46 -13.51 7.74 -18.06
C TYR A 46 -12.31 7.53 -17.14
N GLU A 47 -12.32 8.18 -15.98
CA GLU A 47 -11.34 7.89 -14.93
C GLU A 47 -11.68 6.56 -14.25
N LEU A 48 -10.67 5.71 -14.07
CA LEU A 48 -10.81 4.54 -13.23
C LEU A 48 -10.93 5.01 -11.77
N PRO A 49 -11.95 4.59 -11.00
CA PRO A 49 -12.06 4.94 -9.60
C PRO A 49 -10.80 4.61 -8.80
N ASP A 50 -10.43 5.49 -7.85
CA ASP A 50 -9.18 5.37 -7.07
C ASP A 50 -9.07 4.01 -6.36
N GLU A 51 -10.20 3.45 -5.90
CA GLU A 51 -10.30 2.10 -5.31
C GLU A 51 -9.79 0.98 -6.22
N TYR A 52 -9.90 1.14 -7.55
CA TYR A 52 -9.45 0.16 -8.53
C TYR A 52 -8.10 0.49 -9.15
N GLN A 53 -7.65 1.74 -9.09
CA GLN A 53 -6.34 2.14 -9.60
C GLN A 53 -5.20 1.42 -8.89
N CYS A 54 -5.35 1.16 -7.58
CA CYS A 54 -4.37 0.42 -6.79
C CYS A 54 -4.20 -1.04 -7.20
N LEU A 55 -5.10 -1.58 -8.02
CA LEU A 55 -4.98 -2.93 -8.58
C LEU A 55 -3.92 -3.03 -9.68
N ILE A 56 -3.43 -1.89 -10.15
CA ILE A 56 -2.57 -1.79 -11.31
C ILE A 56 -1.17 -1.34 -10.88
N SER A 57 -0.15 -2.18 -11.12
CA SER A 57 1.26 -1.89 -10.82
C SER A 57 2.05 -1.55 -12.09
N ASN A 58 2.71 -0.38 -12.10
CA ASN A 58 3.46 0.16 -13.25
C ASN A 58 4.92 -0.35 -13.37
N SER A 59 5.29 -1.42 -12.67
CA SER A 59 6.69 -1.81 -12.47
C SER A 59 7.48 -2.21 -13.72
N ASN A 60 6.79 -2.60 -14.80
CA ASN A 60 7.42 -3.06 -16.04
C ASN A 60 7.30 -2.07 -17.22
N LEU A 61 6.68 -0.90 -17.01
CA LEU A 61 6.53 0.09 -18.08
C LEU A 61 7.68 1.09 -18.01
N LYS A 62 8.52 1.13 -19.05
CA LYS A 62 9.49 2.22 -19.23
C LYS A 62 8.74 3.47 -19.66
N GLY A 63 9.19 4.66 -19.24
CA GLY A 63 8.57 5.93 -19.66
C GLY A 63 8.50 6.11 -21.18
N SER A 64 9.42 5.49 -21.93
CA SER A 64 9.39 5.41 -23.40
C SER A 64 8.19 4.63 -23.97
N GLU A 65 7.63 3.70 -23.19
CA GLU A 65 6.46 2.87 -23.50
C GLU A 65 5.14 3.54 -23.06
N LEU A 66 5.15 4.83 -22.68
CA LEU A 66 3.97 5.63 -22.27
C LEU A 66 3.50 6.74 -23.26
N HIS A 67 4.06 6.84 -24.46
CA HIS A 67 3.63 7.73 -25.56
C HIS A 67 2.32 7.31 -26.28
N ALA A 68 2.01 7.83 -27.48
CA ALA A 68 0.75 7.73 -28.22
C ALA A 68 -0.34 8.78 -27.91
N VAL A 69 -1.02 9.10 -29.02
CA VAL A 69 -1.90 10.24 -29.27
C VAL A 69 -3.30 9.68 -29.47
N VAL A 70 -4.29 10.18 -28.73
CA VAL A 70 -5.71 9.86 -28.94
C VAL A 70 -6.41 11.14 -29.40
N LEU A 71 -7.08 11.08 -30.54
CA LEU A 71 -7.88 12.17 -31.10
C LEU A 71 -9.35 11.94 -30.70
N SER A 72 -10.05 12.94 -30.14
CA SER A 72 -11.49 12.86 -29.86
C SER A 72 -12.25 14.14 -30.20
N THR A 73 -13.55 14.00 -30.44
CA THR A 73 -14.54 15.06 -30.63
C THR A 73 -15.56 15.05 -29.48
N LEU A 74 -15.87 16.21 -28.91
CA LEU A 74 -16.86 16.40 -27.83
C LEU A 74 -18.15 17.00 -28.40
N PRO A 75 -19.34 16.42 -28.18
CA PRO A 75 -20.60 17.10 -28.45
C PRO A 75 -20.86 18.18 -27.39
N ILE A 76 -21.17 19.40 -27.83
CA ILE A 76 -21.75 20.44 -26.97
C ILE A 76 -23.27 20.28 -27.07
N GLU A 77 -23.96 20.21 -25.92
CA GLU A 77 -25.42 20.13 -25.87
C GLU A 77 -26.04 21.27 -26.72
N HIS A 78 -27.02 20.90 -27.56
CA HIS A 78 -27.85 21.77 -28.43
C HIS A 78 -27.32 22.21 -29.80
N THR A 79 -26.40 21.48 -30.43
CA THR A 79 -26.03 21.73 -31.85
C THR A 79 -26.30 20.53 -32.75
N THR A 80 -26.97 20.76 -33.89
CA THR A 80 -27.20 19.77 -34.94
C THR A 80 -25.92 19.44 -35.70
N THR A 81 -25.82 18.19 -36.18
CA THR A 81 -24.63 17.56 -36.79
C THR A 81 -23.96 18.32 -37.92
N ASP A 82 -24.67 19.21 -38.62
CA ASP A 82 -24.17 19.91 -39.81
C ASP A 82 -23.27 21.13 -39.48
N GLU A 83 -23.18 21.55 -38.22
CA GLU A 83 -22.34 22.69 -37.77
C GLU A 83 -21.09 22.26 -36.97
N MET A 84 -20.82 20.96 -36.86
CA MET A 84 -19.64 20.43 -36.18
C MET A 84 -18.35 20.83 -36.93
N LYS A 85 -17.68 21.90 -36.49
CA LYS A 85 -16.27 22.11 -36.83
C LYS A 85 -15.41 21.27 -35.91
N ALA A 86 -14.49 20.49 -36.48
CA ALA A 86 -13.46 19.81 -35.71
C ALA A 86 -12.68 20.85 -34.86
N TYR A 87 -12.63 20.67 -33.56
CA TYR A 87 -11.67 21.36 -32.70
C TYR A 87 -10.76 20.35 -32.04
N GLU A 88 -9.45 20.56 -32.24
CA GLU A 88 -8.40 19.85 -31.55
C GLU A 88 -8.48 20.15 -30.05
N THR A 89 -8.74 19.14 -29.23
CA THR A 89 -8.37 19.18 -27.82
C THR A 89 -7.17 18.27 -27.61
N SER A 90 -6.10 18.85 -27.07
CA SER A 90 -4.84 18.15 -26.83
C SER A 90 -4.92 17.40 -25.49
N ILE A 91 -5.23 16.10 -25.52
CA ILE A 91 -4.85 15.23 -24.39
C ILE A 91 -3.40 14.79 -24.64
N ARG A 92 -2.46 15.33 -23.87
CA ARG A 92 -1.06 14.88 -23.94
C ARG A 92 -0.92 13.52 -23.24
N CYS A 93 -0.65 12.49 -24.06
CA CYS A 93 -0.08 11.17 -23.75
C CYS A 93 -1.03 10.07 -23.26
N VAL A 94 -1.07 8.96 -24.03
CA VAL A 94 -1.80 7.72 -23.74
C VAL A 94 -1.12 6.50 -24.40
N PHE A 95 -0.54 5.57 -23.63
CA PHE A 95 -0.18 4.21 -24.11
C PHE A 95 -0.82 3.09 -23.28
N SER A 96 -0.89 1.91 -23.89
CA SER A 96 -1.49 0.69 -23.34
C SER A 96 -0.75 0.20 -22.12
N ALA A 97 -1.47 -0.07 -21.03
CA ALA A 97 -0.91 -0.72 -19.85
C ALA A 97 -0.51 -2.18 -20.18
N LYS A 98 0.75 -2.41 -20.57
CA LYS A 98 1.29 -3.77 -20.72
C LYS A 98 1.61 -4.34 -19.33
N LEU A 99 0.58 -4.87 -18.69
CA LEU A 99 0.58 -5.37 -17.32
C LEU A 99 0.79 -6.88 -17.28
N TYR A 100 2.04 -7.34 -17.34
CA TYR A 100 2.36 -8.71 -16.92
C TYR A 100 3.65 -8.71 -16.10
N GLY A 101 3.50 -9.14 -14.84
CA GLY A 101 4.59 -9.31 -13.89
C GLY A 101 4.10 -9.83 -12.54
N TYR A 102 2.88 -9.48 -12.12
CA TYR A 102 2.29 -9.92 -10.86
C TYR A 102 1.10 -10.86 -11.11
N LYS A 103 1.16 -12.07 -10.57
CA LYS A 103 0.03 -13.00 -10.50
C LYS A 103 -0.55 -12.86 -9.10
N HIS A 104 -1.69 -12.18 -9.00
CA HIS A 104 -2.39 -12.04 -7.73
C HIS A 104 -2.78 -13.44 -7.22
N SER A 105 -2.32 -13.77 -6.01
CA SER A 105 -2.77 -14.95 -5.24
C SER A 105 -2.74 -14.62 -3.76
N TRP A 106 -3.53 -15.34 -2.98
CA TRP A 106 -3.67 -15.14 -1.53
C TRP A 106 -2.50 -15.77 -0.77
N SER A 107 -1.29 -15.70 -1.31
CA SER A 107 -0.10 -16.31 -0.73
C SER A 107 0.84 -15.23 -0.19
N LEU A 108 1.64 -15.60 0.81
CA LEU A 108 2.68 -14.73 1.37
C LEU A 108 3.66 -14.23 0.30
N GLN A 109 4.05 -15.07 -0.66
CA GLN A 109 4.95 -14.67 -1.74
C GLN A 109 4.36 -13.55 -2.60
N SER A 110 3.06 -13.63 -2.89
CA SER A 110 2.35 -12.59 -3.65
C SER A 110 2.20 -11.31 -2.84
N ALA A 111 1.96 -11.42 -1.53
CA ALA A 111 1.93 -10.28 -0.61
C ALA A 111 3.26 -9.53 -0.55
N ILE A 112 4.37 -10.26 -0.37
CA ILE A 112 5.72 -9.68 -0.36
C ILE A 112 6.03 -9.02 -1.71
N LYS A 113 5.67 -9.66 -2.83
CA LYS A 113 5.87 -9.08 -4.16
C LYS A 113 5.06 -7.80 -4.32
N PHE A 114 3.79 -7.81 -3.92
CA PHE A 114 2.93 -6.63 -3.96
C PHE A 114 3.49 -5.48 -3.13
N ALA A 115 3.86 -5.75 -1.87
CA ALA A 115 4.45 -4.74 -0.99
C ALA A 115 5.76 -4.19 -1.56
N SER A 116 6.65 -5.07 -2.06
CA SER A 116 7.91 -4.66 -2.73
C SER A 116 7.68 -3.68 -3.86
N LEU A 117 6.64 -3.90 -4.67
CA LEU A 117 6.32 -3.06 -5.82
C LEU A 117 5.79 -1.68 -5.39
N HIS A 118 4.93 -1.63 -4.37
CA HIS A 118 4.34 -0.37 -3.90
C HIS A 118 5.32 0.45 -3.05
N HIS A 119 6.21 -0.19 -2.31
CA HIS A 119 7.28 0.45 -1.54
C HIS A 119 8.60 0.58 -2.33
N ALA A 120 8.61 0.38 -3.65
CA ALA A 120 9.83 0.32 -4.46
C ALA A 120 10.72 1.57 -4.36
N ASN A 121 10.10 2.75 -4.17
CA ASN A 121 10.80 4.03 -4.02
C ASN A 121 11.01 4.43 -2.54
N GLN A 122 10.55 3.62 -1.60
CA GLN A 122 10.68 3.88 -0.17
C GLN A 122 11.98 3.28 0.36
N LYS A 123 12.65 4.04 1.22
CA LYS A 123 13.87 3.63 1.91
C LYS A 123 13.69 3.76 3.41
N ARG A 124 14.37 2.91 4.18
CA ARG A 124 14.46 3.08 5.64
C ARG A 124 15.16 4.40 5.93
N LYS A 125 14.56 5.19 6.84
CA LYS A 125 15.10 6.49 7.26
C LYS A 125 16.46 6.37 7.97
N SER A 126 16.74 5.21 8.55
CA SER A 126 17.96 4.95 9.32
C SER A 126 19.14 4.53 8.48
N THR A 127 18.97 3.50 7.65
CA THR A 127 20.06 2.87 6.90
C THR A 127 20.10 3.31 5.43
N GLY A 128 19.01 3.87 4.90
CA GLY A 128 18.86 4.16 3.47
C GLY A 128 18.61 2.92 2.61
N GLU A 129 18.47 1.75 3.23
CA GLU A 129 18.18 0.49 2.55
C GLU A 129 16.74 0.43 2.02
N PRO A 130 16.45 -0.43 1.02
CA PRO A 130 15.11 -0.65 0.52
C PRO A 130 14.11 -1.01 1.63
N TYR A 131 12.94 -0.37 1.64
CA TYR A 131 11.95 -0.57 2.71
C TYR A 131 11.44 -2.02 2.81
N VAL A 132 11.43 -2.76 1.71
CA VAL A 132 11.08 -4.19 1.69
C VAL A 132 11.86 -5.03 2.73
N ASN A 133 13.09 -4.65 3.08
CA ASN A 133 13.88 -5.33 4.10
C ASN A 133 13.15 -5.32 5.45
N HIS A 134 12.54 -4.19 5.82
CA HIS A 134 11.71 -4.07 7.02
C HIS A 134 10.53 -5.03 6.99
N LEU A 135 9.79 -5.05 5.89
CA LEU A 135 8.62 -5.91 5.73
C LEU A 135 9.00 -7.39 5.88
N ILE A 136 10.13 -7.80 5.30
CA ILE A 136 10.66 -9.15 5.41
C ILE A 136 11.07 -9.47 6.86
N GLU A 137 11.76 -8.55 7.54
CA GLU A 137 12.13 -8.72 8.95
C GLU A 137 10.89 -8.94 9.85
N VAL A 138 9.84 -8.13 9.65
CA VAL A 138 8.58 -8.26 10.42
C VAL A 138 7.93 -9.62 10.19
N VAL A 139 7.86 -10.08 8.94
CA VAL A 139 7.36 -11.43 8.59
C VAL A 139 8.20 -12.52 9.28
N GLN A 140 9.53 -12.41 9.25
CA GLN A 140 10.43 -13.38 9.88
C GLN A 140 10.28 -13.42 11.40
N LEU A 141 10.07 -12.28 12.04
CA LEU A 141 9.82 -12.18 13.48
C LEU A 141 8.52 -12.91 13.85
N ILE A 142 7.44 -12.68 13.11
CA ILE A 142 6.17 -13.39 13.33
C ILE A 142 6.37 -14.89 13.14
N GLN A 143 6.99 -15.32 12.04
CA GLN A 143 7.24 -16.74 11.77
C GLN A 143 8.03 -17.43 12.89
N ARG A 144 9.03 -16.74 13.46
CA ARG A 144 9.95 -17.28 14.47
C ARG A 144 9.31 -17.38 15.85
N TYR A 145 8.55 -16.36 16.24
CA TYR A 145 8.07 -16.23 17.62
C TYR A 145 6.59 -16.59 17.78
N GLU A 146 5.80 -16.52 16.71
CA GLU A 146 4.39 -16.91 16.63
C GLU A 146 4.21 -18.04 15.61
N SER A 147 4.84 -19.20 15.87
CA SER A 147 4.84 -20.35 14.95
C SER A 147 3.46 -20.95 14.65
N SER A 148 2.43 -20.58 15.41
CA SER A 148 1.04 -20.98 15.18
C SER A 148 0.21 -19.91 14.45
N SER A 149 0.83 -18.81 13.98
CA SER A 149 0.15 -17.79 13.19
C SER A 149 -0.38 -18.39 11.89
N ASP A 150 -1.60 -18.00 11.53
CA ASP A 150 -2.21 -18.38 10.27
C ASP A 150 -1.59 -17.63 9.09
N GLU A 151 -1.87 -18.10 7.87
CA GLU A 151 -1.35 -17.51 6.64
C GLU A 151 -1.84 -16.05 6.47
N ASN A 152 -3.05 -15.72 6.95
CA ASN A 152 -3.58 -14.36 6.89
C ASN A 152 -2.75 -13.38 7.73
N THR A 153 -2.32 -13.79 8.93
CA THR A 153 -1.46 -13.00 9.81
C THR A 153 -0.10 -12.77 9.15
N MET A 154 0.47 -13.80 8.52
CA MET A 154 1.74 -13.69 7.79
C MET A 154 1.64 -12.72 6.60
N ILE A 155 0.54 -12.81 5.83
CA ILE A 155 0.26 -11.90 4.73
C ILE A 155 0.05 -10.47 5.23
N ALA A 156 -0.72 -10.29 6.31
CA ALA A 156 -0.93 -8.98 6.92
C ALA A 156 0.38 -8.38 7.45
N ALA A 157 1.28 -9.19 8.01
CA ALA A 157 2.62 -8.74 8.43
C ALA A 157 3.42 -8.18 7.26
N ALA A 158 3.37 -8.84 6.09
CA ALA A 158 4.04 -8.36 4.87
C ALA A 158 3.43 -7.07 4.31
N LEU A 159 2.19 -6.75 4.68
CA LEU A 159 1.38 -5.66 4.11
C LEU A 159 1.06 -4.57 5.15
N HIS A 160 1.64 -4.62 6.35
CA HIS A 160 1.14 -3.84 7.48
C HIS A 160 1.17 -2.31 7.26
N ASP A 161 2.14 -1.80 6.51
CA ASP A 161 2.27 -0.37 6.19
C ASP A 161 1.65 0.02 4.83
N ILE A 162 1.07 -0.94 4.11
CA ILE A 162 0.67 -0.73 2.71
C ILE A 162 -0.40 0.37 2.58
N LEU A 163 -1.28 0.50 3.56
CA LEU A 163 -2.34 1.51 3.57
C LEU A 163 -1.89 2.86 4.14
N GLU A 164 -0.77 2.89 4.88
CA GLU A 164 -0.25 4.12 5.50
C GLU A 164 0.71 4.86 4.56
N ASP A 165 1.58 4.11 3.89
CA ASP A 165 2.72 4.67 3.14
C ASP A 165 2.55 4.62 1.61
N THR A 166 1.43 4.07 1.10
CA THR A 166 1.21 3.90 -0.34
C THR A 166 -0.21 4.27 -0.76
N GLU A 167 -0.45 4.40 -2.05
CA GLU A 167 -1.77 4.71 -2.64
C GLU A 167 -2.75 3.51 -2.61
N VAL A 168 -2.39 2.41 -1.95
CA VAL A 168 -3.25 1.23 -1.85
C VAL A 168 -4.43 1.51 -0.92
N THR A 169 -5.63 1.18 -1.38
CA THR A 169 -6.85 1.35 -0.59
C THR A 169 -7.21 0.07 0.16
N SER A 170 -7.95 0.19 1.28
CA SER A 170 -8.44 -0.96 2.04
C SER A 170 -9.36 -1.88 1.21
N ILE A 171 -10.10 -1.30 0.25
CA ILE A 171 -10.93 -2.00 -0.72
C ILE A 171 -10.06 -2.85 -1.65
N GLY A 172 -9.02 -2.25 -2.25
CA GLY A 172 -8.07 -2.96 -3.08
C GLY A 172 -7.34 -4.07 -2.32
N LEU A 173 -6.92 -3.79 -1.09
CA LEU A 173 -6.28 -4.78 -0.22
C LEU A 173 -7.19 -5.97 0.08
N LYS A 174 -8.46 -5.71 0.41
CA LYS A 174 -9.48 -6.73 0.67
C LYS A 174 -9.71 -7.62 -0.55
N TYR A 175 -9.66 -7.04 -1.73
CA TYR A 175 -9.78 -7.80 -2.96
C TYR A 175 -8.59 -8.74 -3.17
N LEU A 176 -7.37 -8.23 -2.98
CA LEU A 176 -6.14 -8.94 -3.31
C LEU A 176 -5.82 -10.08 -2.35
N PHE A 177 -6.12 -9.88 -1.06
CA PHE A 177 -5.68 -10.78 0.01
C PHE A 177 -6.80 -11.20 0.97
N GLY A 178 -8.04 -10.80 0.68
CA GLY A 178 -9.21 -11.19 1.46
C GLY A 178 -9.58 -10.23 2.59
N SER A 179 -10.78 -10.45 3.12
CA SER A 179 -11.35 -9.61 4.18
C SER A 179 -10.57 -9.68 5.48
N GLU A 180 -10.02 -10.85 5.83
CA GLU A 180 -9.31 -11.02 7.09
C GLU A 180 -8.00 -10.26 7.10
N VAL A 181 -7.18 -10.41 6.06
CA VAL A 181 -5.95 -9.64 5.88
C VAL A 181 -6.24 -8.14 5.89
N SER A 182 -7.20 -7.69 5.08
CA SER A 182 -7.54 -6.26 5.01
C SER A 182 -8.01 -5.71 6.35
N LYS A 183 -8.73 -6.50 7.14
CA LYS A 183 -9.14 -6.10 8.49
C LYS A 183 -7.93 -5.95 9.41
N ILE A 184 -7.03 -6.92 9.45
CA ILE A 184 -5.82 -6.86 10.30
C ILE A 184 -4.95 -5.65 9.92
N VAL A 185 -4.74 -5.40 8.63
CA VAL A 185 -3.93 -4.25 8.18
C VAL A 185 -4.61 -2.91 8.49
N GLN A 186 -5.94 -2.82 8.38
CA GLN A 186 -6.66 -1.62 8.82
C GLN A 186 -6.52 -1.36 10.32
N GLU A 187 -6.52 -2.40 11.15
CA GLU A 187 -6.27 -2.27 12.60
C GLU A 187 -4.87 -1.72 12.90
N LEU A 188 -3.90 -1.91 11.98
CA LEU A 188 -2.52 -1.43 12.10
C LEU A 188 -2.30 -0.01 11.54
N THR A 189 -3.21 0.49 10.71
CA THR A 189 -3.05 1.75 9.95
C THR A 189 -3.73 2.92 10.67
N CYS A 190 -3.00 3.98 11.03
CA CYS A 190 -3.59 5.15 11.70
C CYS A 190 -3.61 6.40 10.81
N ASN A 191 -4.77 6.69 10.20
CA ASN A 191 -4.94 7.86 9.32
C ASN A 191 -5.32 9.17 10.05
N SER A 192 -5.34 9.17 11.39
CA SER A 192 -5.96 10.28 12.14
C SER A 192 -4.95 11.30 12.67
N ALA A 193 -5.22 12.59 12.37
CA ALA A 193 -4.68 13.84 12.94
C ALA A 193 -3.54 14.53 12.17
N ASN A 194 -3.55 15.87 12.17
CA ASN A 194 -2.52 16.72 11.55
C ASN A 194 -1.35 17.05 12.50
N ASN A 195 -1.39 16.60 13.76
CA ASN A 195 -0.37 16.84 14.78
C ASN A 195 0.19 15.51 15.36
N SER A 196 1.49 15.47 15.64
CA SER A 196 2.25 14.26 15.99
C SER A 196 1.81 13.58 17.28
N ASP A 197 1.38 14.35 18.28
CA ASP A 197 1.05 13.78 19.61
C ASP A 197 -0.34 13.15 19.62
N ASN A 198 -1.32 13.78 18.97
CA ASN A 198 -2.65 13.21 18.79
C ASN A 198 -2.60 11.94 17.93
N LYS A 199 -1.71 11.89 16.92
CA LYS A 199 -1.44 10.68 16.12
C LYS A 199 -0.98 9.51 17.01
N LYS A 200 -0.01 9.74 17.90
CA LYS A 200 0.53 8.69 18.77
C LYS A 200 -0.53 8.12 19.72
N ILE A 201 -1.36 8.99 20.31
CA ILE A 201 -2.44 8.55 21.20
C ILE A 201 -3.51 7.77 20.43
N ALA A 202 -3.93 8.28 19.27
CA ALA A 202 -4.91 7.59 18.42
C ALA A 202 -4.41 6.20 18.00
N LEU A 203 -3.14 6.10 17.61
CA LEU A 203 -2.50 4.83 17.28
C LEU A 203 -2.52 3.86 18.47
N LEU A 204 -2.15 4.31 19.67
CA LEU A 204 -2.16 3.45 20.87
C LEU A 204 -3.57 2.93 21.18
N ASN A 205 -4.59 3.79 21.10
CA ASN A 205 -5.99 3.41 21.34
C ASN A 205 -6.47 2.41 20.29
N GLN A 206 -6.12 2.62 19.02
CA GLN A 206 -6.49 1.74 17.92
C GLN A 206 -5.86 0.35 18.07
N ILE A 207 -4.56 0.28 18.39
CA ILE A 207 -3.86 -0.99 18.60
C ILE A 207 -4.41 -1.72 19.84
N ALA A 208 -4.74 -1.00 20.90
CA ALA A 208 -5.26 -1.58 22.15
C ALA A 208 -6.56 -2.37 21.94
N ILE A 209 -7.42 -1.92 21.02
CA ILE A 209 -8.68 -2.61 20.66
C ILE A 209 -8.52 -3.56 19.46
N GLY A 210 -7.35 -3.55 18.81
CA GLY A 210 -7.04 -4.42 17.67
C GLY A 210 -6.96 -5.89 18.05
N SER A 211 -7.05 -6.75 17.05
CA SER A 211 -6.95 -8.20 17.22
C SER A 211 -5.57 -8.63 17.76
N LYS A 212 -5.52 -9.84 18.32
CA LYS A 212 -4.25 -10.46 18.75
C LYS A 212 -3.22 -10.51 17.61
N ALA A 213 -3.69 -10.77 16.38
CA ALA A 213 -2.85 -10.79 15.18
C ALA A 213 -2.24 -9.40 14.91
N ALA A 214 -3.07 -8.34 14.88
CA ALA A 214 -2.59 -6.97 14.70
C ALA A 214 -1.60 -6.58 15.80
N GLN A 215 -1.90 -6.83 17.07
CA GLN A 215 -0.99 -6.51 18.18
C GLN A 215 0.36 -7.26 18.07
N SER A 216 0.33 -8.52 17.64
CA SER A 216 1.56 -9.31 17.44
C SER A 216 2.40 -8.76 16.28
N ILE A 217 1.76 -8.39 15.16
CA ILE A 217 2.43 -7.72 14.04
C ILE A 217 3.03 -6.40 14.50
N LYS A 218 2.30 -5.61 15.30
CA LYS A 218 2.82 -4.34 15.81
C LYS A 218 4.00 -4.52 16.76
N LEU A 219 4.04 -5.60 17.55
CA LEU A 219 5.23 -5.97 18.32
C LEU A 219 6.43 -6.26 17.40
N ALA A 220 6.23 -7.07 16.37
CA ALA A 220 7.29 -7.37 15.40
C ALA A 220 7.80 -6.11 14.68
N ASP A 221 6.91 -5.20 14.29
CA ASP A 221 7.23 -3.89 13.74
C ASP A 221 8.12 -3.08 14.70
N VAL A 222 7.72 -2.88 15.95
CA VAL A 222 8.54 -2.10 16.90
C VAL A 222 9.88 -2.77 17.24
N ILE A 223 9.98 -4.10 17.20
CA ILE A 223 11.26 -4.83 17.34
C ILE A 223 12.21 -4.50 16.17
N SER A 224 11.69 -4.54 14.93
CA SER A 224 12.46 -4.20 13.73
C SER A 224 12.90 -2.73 13.74
N ASN A 225 12.02 -1.83 14.21
CA ASN A 225 12.31 -0.41 14.32
C ASN A 225 13.37 -0.07 15.37
N VAL A 226 13.28 -0.66 16.57
CA VAL A 226 14.31 -0.49 17.61
C VAL A 226 15.67 -1.03 17.15
N SER A 227 15.67 -2.09 16.34
CA SER A 227 16.90 -2.64 15.76
C SER A 227 17.56 -1.72 14.73
N SER A 228 16.81 -0.75 14.21
CA SER A 228 17.20 0.09 13.09
C SER A 228 17.18 1.57 13.48
N ILE A 229 17.47 1.92 14.74
CA ILE A 229 17.54 3.32 15.17
C ILE A 229 18.73 4.01 14.48
N PRO A 230 18.55 5.19 13.85
CA PRO A 230 19.64 5.88 13.18
C PRO A 230 20.73 6.32 14.16
N SER A 231 22.00 6.04 13.83
CA SER A 231 23.15 6.40 14.68
C SER A 231 23.33 7.90 14.82
N GLN A 232 22.96 8.67 13.79
CA GLN A 232 23.06 10.14 13.74
C GLN A 232 22.00 10.88 14.57
N TRP A 233 21.03 10.19 15.17
CA TRP A 233 20.07 10.84 16.06
C TRP A 233 20.74 11.26 17.37
N SER A 234 20.31 12.38 17.95
CA SER A 234 20.74 12.78 19.29
C SER A 234 20.34 11.73 20.33
N LEU A 235 21.12 11.61 21.41
CA LEU A 235 20.83 10.71 22.53
C LEU A 235 19.40 10.89 23.04
N GLU A 236 19.00 12.14 23.28
CA GLU A 236 17.64 12.51 23.71
C GLU A 236 16.56 11.97 22.76
N ARG A 237 16.80 12.06 21.45
CA ARG A 237 15.86 11.56 20.43
C ARG A 237 15.83 10.03 20.39
N LYS A 238 16.98 9.36 20.51
CA LYS A 238 17.07 7.89 20.61
C LYS A 238 16.25 7.40 21.81
N LEU A 239 16.49 7.97 22.99
CA LEU A 239 15.78 7.61 24.23
C LEU A 239 14.27 7.89 24.16
N ALA A 240 13.87 9.06 23.64
CA ALA A 240 12.45 9.38 23.46
C ALA A 240 11.74 8.42 22.49
N TYR A 241 12.43 7.98 21.44
CA TYR A 241 11.90 6.99 20.50
C TYR A 241 11.77 5.61 21.15
N ILE A 242 12.77 5.17 21.91
CA ILE A 242 12.73 3.91 22.67
C ILE A 242 11.58 3.93 23.68
N ASP A 243 11.38 5.01 24.43
CA ASP A 243 10.26 5.17 25.36
C ASP A 243 8.91 5.07 24.65
N TRP A 244 8.79 5.67 23.47
CA TRP A 244 7.60 5.52 22.64
C TRP A 244 7.39 4.07 22.19
N CYS A 245 8.43 3.37 21.72
CA CYS A 245 8.34 1.96 21.37
C CYS A 245 7.94 1.10 22.58
N LYS A 246 8.45 1.39 23.78
CA LYS A 246 8.07 0.71 25.04
C LYS A 246 6.59 0.86 25.34
N LYS A 247 6.01 2.06 25.13
CA LYS A 247 4.57 2.31 25.29
C LYS A 247 3.73 1.46 24.32
N VAL A 248 4.11 1.42 23.05
CA VAL A 248 3.44 0.59 22.04
C VAL A 248 3.55 -0.89 22.40
N ALA A 249 4.76 -1.37 22.71
CA ALA A 249 4.98 -2.77 23.06
C ALA A 249 4.20 -3.20 24.31
N LYS A 250 4.06 -2.29 25.29
CA LYS A 250 3.28 -2.56 26.50
C LYS A 250 1.81 -2.80 26.20
N VAL A 251 1.20 -2.00 25.31
CA VAL A 251 -0.18 -2.19 24.85
C VAL A 251 -0.36 -3.57 24.22
N CYS A 252 0.59 -4.00 23.40
CA CYS A 252 0.53 -5.29 22.71
C CYS A 252 1.00 -6.49 23.56
N SER A 253 1.48 -6.28 24.79
CA SER A 253 2.24 -7.31 25.54
C SER A 253 1.47 -8.61 25.81
N SER A 254 0.14 -8.55 25.88
CA SER A 254 -0.72 -9.73 26.08
C SER A 254 -0.88 -10.58 24.81
N SER A 255 -0.56 -10.03 23.63
CA SER A 255 -0.71 -10.74 22.35
C SER A 255 0.36 -11.82 22.16
N SER A 256 1.60 -11.57 22.56
CA SER A 256 2.68 -12.54 22.45
C SER A 256 3.72 -12.32 23.54
N LYS A 257 3.84 -13.28 24.45
CA LYS A 257 4.92 -13.29 25.44
C LYS A 257 6.29 -13.38 24.75
N ARG A 258 6.42 -14.23 23.72
CA ARG A 258 7.70 -14.49 23.06
C ARG A 258 8.21 -13.25 22.32
N LEU A 259 7.35 -12.55 21.57
CA LEU A 259 7.73 -11.29 20.91
C LEU A 259 8.02 -10.20 21.94
N TYR A 260 7.20 -10.07 22.99
CA TYR A 260 7.42 -9.06 24.02
C TYR A 260 8.75 -9.26 24.77
N ASP A 261 9.12 -10.51 25.08
CA ASP A 261 10.41 -10.83 25.69
C ASP A 261 11.57 -10.46 24.75
N GLN A 262 11.44 -10.73 23.45
CA GLN A 262 12.46 -10.34 22.46
C GLN A 262 12.58 -8.84 22.29
N PHE A 263 11.46 -8.11 22.34
CA PHE A 263 11.46 -6.66 22.36
C PHE A 263 12.27 -6.13 23.55
N ASN A 264 12.02 -6.66 24.76
CA ASN A 264 12.73 -6.23 25.97
C ASN A 264 14.23 -6.51 25.88
N LEU A 265 14.63 -7.69 25.37
CA LEU A 265 16.05 -8.03 25.14
C LEU A 265 16.70 -7.05 24.16
N LYS A 266 16.02 -6.74 23.05
CA LYS A 266 16.56 -5.84 22.03
C LYS A 266 16.72 -4.41 22.57
N VAL A 267 15.71 -3.92 23.30
CA VAL A 267 15.76 -2.61 23.95
C VAL A 267 16.91 -2.53 24.94
N GLN A 268 17.13 -3.55 25.78
CA GLN A 268 18.26 -3.57 26.71
C GLN A 268 19.61 -3.43 25.99
N LEU A 269 19.81 -4.21 24.92
CA LEU A 269 21.04 -4.13 24.12
C LEU A 269 21.26 -2.73 23.52
N VAL A 270 20.20 -2.11 23.00
CA VAL A 270 20.27 -0.76 22.43
C VAL A 270 20.50 0.29 23.51
N GLU A 271 19.84 0.19 24.67
CA GLU A 271 20.05 1.13 25.78
C GLU A 271 21.47 1.04 26.34
N THR A 272 22.06 -0.16 26.46
CA THR A 272 23.47 -0.31 26.83
C THR A 272 24.38 0.36 25.81
N ALA A 273 24.22 0.06 24.51
CA ALA A 273 25.04 0.65 23.46
C ALA A 273 24.92 2.19 23.39
N VAL A 274 23.73 2.73 23.65
CA VAL A 274 23.47 4.17 23.63
C VAL A 274 24.03 4.90 24.85
N ASN A 275 24.16 4.22 26.00
CA ASN A 275 24.77 4.81 27.21
C ASN A 275 26.30 4.71 27.22
N ASP A 276 26.88 3.84 26.39
CA ASP A 276 28.33 3.66 26.24
C ASP A 276 28.95 4.57 25.14
N GLU A 277 28.13 5.29 24.35
CA GLU A 277 28.51 6.32 23.35
C GLU A 277 28.66 7.73 23.96
#